data_AF-A0A944SYA2-F1
#
_entry.id   AF-A0A944SYA2-F1
#
_cell.length_a   1.000
_cell.length_b   1.000
_cell.length_c   1.000
_cell.angle_alpha   90.00
_cell.angle_beta   90.00
_cell.angle_gamma   90.00
#
_symmetry.space_group_name_H-M   'P 1'
#
loop_
_entity.id
_entity.type
_entity.pdbx_description
1 polymer ?
#
loop_
_entity_poly.entity_id
_entity_poly.type
_entity_poly.pdbx_seq_one_letter_code
_entity_poly.pdbx_strand_id
1 'polypeptide(L)'
;MSFAHPLATLTKDQAQNSVLFILLGASNLARSFHGLKYCIERCILPRTATFLHAMGPGRGYVSPGGILNASYSPIINSGIFEAARNKKIKKQKVIALITDIGNDIMYNISPDKIIDSLQHIFNVLDTIETNIVITSIPVDLENDISEFQFQILQK
;
A
#
# COMPACT_ATOMS: atom_id res chain seq x y z
N MET A 1 -3.26 9.96 -36.31
CA MET A 1 -2.46 8.73 -36.23
C MET A 1 -3.19 7.75 -35.33
N SER A 2 -3.77 6.70 -35.92
CA SER A 2 -4.44 5.63 -35.18
C SER A 2 -3.36 4.67 -34.66
N PHE A 3 -3.20 4.57 -33.35
CA PHE A 3 -2.39 3.53 -32.74
C PHE A 3 -3.19 2.22 -32.78
N ALA A 4 -3.17 1.55 -33.93
CA ALA A 4 -3.58 0.17 -34.00
C ALA A 4 -2.58 -0.64 -33.17
N HIS A 5 -2.96 -1.01 -31.95
CA HIS A 5 -2.25 -2.03 -31.20
C HIS A 5 -2.29 -3.31 -32.03
N PRO A 6 -1.13 -3.90 -32.39
CA PRO A 6 -1.14 -5.24 -32.95
C PRO A 6 -1.68 -6.13 -31.84
N LEU A 7 -2.87 -6.70 -32.06
CA LEU A 7 -3.40 -7.82 -31.30
C LEU A 7 -2.52 -9.04 -31.63
N ALA A 8 -1.25 -8.97 -31.24
CA ALA A 8 -0.30 -10.05 -31.34
C ALA A 8 -0.75 -11.09 -30.31
N THR A 9 -1.41 -12.12 -30.82
CA THR A 9 -1.49 -13.48 -30.28
C THR A 9 -1.00 -13.60 -28.84
N LEU A 10 -1.91 -13.25 -27.93
CA LEU A 10 -1.77 -13.52 -26.52
C LEU A 10 -1.47 -15.00 -26.33
N THR A 11 -0.25 -15.32 -25.90
CA THR A 11 0.07 -16.67 -25.44
C THR A 11 -0.93 -17.03 -24.33
N LYS A 12 -1.44 -18.27 -24.29
CA LYS A 12 -2.41 -18.73 -23.27
C LYS A 12 -1.98 -18.34 -21.83
N ASP A 13 -0.66 -18.30 -21.60
CA ASP A 13 -0.01 -17.93 -20.33
C ASP A 13 -0.06 -16.42 -19.98
N GLN A 14 -0.35 -15.55 -20.93
CA GLN A 14 -0.57 -14.10 -20.70
C GLN A 14 -2.05 -13.75 -20.56
N ALA A 15 -2.96 -14.63 -21.00
CA ALA A 15 -4.35 -14.65 -20.55
C ALA A 15 -4.50 -15.23 -19.11
N GLN A 16 -3.38 -15.64 -18.51
CA GLN A 16 -3.31 -16.43 -17.30
C GLN A 16 -3.18 -15.55 -16.06
N ASN A 17 -4.26 -15.58 -15.26
CA ASN A 17 -4.47 -15.02 -13.93
C ASN A 17 -4.23 -13.51 -13.76
N SER A 18 -5.27 -12.81 -13.28
CA SER A 18 -5.17 -11.41 -12.87
C SER A 18 -4.09 -11.21 -11.80
N VAL A 19 -3.48 -10.04 -11.72
CA VAL A 19 -2.52 -9.70 -10.64
C VAL A 19 -3.28 -9.08 -9.48
N LEU A 20 -3.06 -9.58 -8.25
CA LEU A 20 -3.60 -8.96 -7.03
C LEU A 20 -2.59 -7.98 -6.46
N PHE A 21 -2.99 -6.71 -6.36
CA PHE A 21 -2.22 -5.66 -5.72
C PHE A 21 -2.79 -5.37 -4.33
N ILE A 22 -1.92 -5.35 -3.32
CA ILE A 22 -2.23 -4.96 -1.95
C ILE A 22 -1.50 -3.64 -1.68
N LEU A 23 -2.22 -2.53 -1.55
CA LEU A 23 -1.61 -1.21 -1.37
C LEU A 23 -1.80 -0.73 0.07
N LEU A 24 -0.70 -0.58 0.81
CA LEU A 24 -0.67 -0.22 2.22
C LEU A 24 0.01 1.15 2.38
N GLY A 25 -0.64 2.07 3.08
CA GLY A 25 -0.09 3.40 3.32
C GLY A 25 -1.12 4.35 3.93
N ALA A 26 -0.92 5.65 3.70
CA ALA A 26 -1.71 6.68 4.34
C ALA A 26 -2.10 7.79 3.35
N SER A 27 -1.82 9.05 3.68
CA SER A 27 -2.28 10.23 2.95
C SER A 27 -1.70 10.30 1.54
N ASN A 28 -0.42 9.98 1.33
CA ASN A 28 0.18 10.09 0.00
C ASN A 28 -0.39 9.02 -0.92
N LEU A 29 -0.50 7.78 -0.43
CA LEU A 29 -1.14 6.70 -1.18
C LEU A 29 -2.60 7.04 -1.50
N ALA A 30 -3.36 7.57 -0.53
CA ALA A 30 -4.75 7.96 -0.75
C ALA A 30 -4.89 9.04 -1.84
N ARG A 31 -3.98 10.04 -1.85
CA ARG A 31 -3.95 11.11 -2.85
C ARG A 31 -3.55 10.60 -4.24
N SER A 32 -2.60 9.67 -4.32
CA SER A 32 -2.07 9.15 -5.58
C SER A 32 -2.82 7.92 -6.11
N PHE A 33 -3.75 7.34 -5.34
CA PHE A 33 -4.33 6.01 -5.59
C PHE A 33 -4.89 5.85 -7.00
N HIS A 34 -5.72 6.80 -7.46
CA HIS A 34 -6.33 6.72 -8.79
C HIS A 34 -5.28 6.72 -9.90
N GLY A 35 -4.32 7.65 -9.84
CA GLY A 35 -3.24 7.74 -10.82
C GLY A 35 -2.34 6.51 -10.81
N LEU A 36 -1.98 6.03 -9.62
CA LEU A 36 -1.17 4.81 -9.46
C LEU A 36 -1.87 3.59 -10.04
N LYS A 37 -3.16 3.38 -9.71
CA LYS A 37 -3.97 2.29 -10.24
C LYS A 37 -4.00 2.31 -11.77
N TYR A 38 -4.30 3.48 -12.35
CA TYR A 38 -4.35 3.65 -13.81
C TYR A 38 -3.00 3.33 -14.48
N CYS A 39 -1.90 3.84 -13.93
CA CYS A 39 -0.56 3.55 -14.43
C CYS A 39 -0.23 2.06 -14.37
N ILE A 40 -0.51 1.40 -13.23
CA ILE A 40 -0.29 -0.04 -13.06
C ILE A 40 -1.09 -0.83 -14.11
N GLU A 41 -2.39 -0.55 -14.24
CA GLU A 41 -3.27 -1.25 -15.20
C GLU A 41 -2.74 -1.12 -16.64
N ARG A 42 -2.28 0.08 -17.03
CA ARG A 42 -1.66 0.32 -18.34
C ARG A 42 -0.36 -0.45 -18.54
N CYS A 43 0.49 -0.52 -17.51
CA CYS A 43 1.79 -1.18 -17.57
C CYS A 43 1.71 -2.71 -17.65
N ILE A 44 0.63 -3.31 -17.16
CA ILE A 44 0.49 -4.78 -17.14
C ILE A 44 -0.37 -5.33 -18.26
N LEU A 45 -0.87 -4.48 -19.18
CA LEU A 45 -1.67 -4.94 -20.30
C LEU A 45 -0.93 -6.04 -21.09
N PRO A 46 -1.65 -7.09 -21.53
CA PRO A 46 -3.11 -7.26 -21.46
C PRO A 46 -3.62 -8.03 -20.22
N ARG A 47 -2.80 -8.21 -19.17
CA ARG A 47 -3.27 -8.81 -17.90
C ARG A 47 -4.21 -7.84 -17.17
N THR A 48 -5.13 -8.40 -16.38
CA THR A 48 -6.02 -7.62 -15.52
C THR A 48 -5.43 -7.47 -14.12
N ALA A 49 -5.82 -6.41 -13.40
CA ALA A 49 -5.44 -6.16 -12.01
C ALA A 49 -6.66 -6.19 -11.09
N THR A 50 -6.46 -6.66 -9.87
CA THR A 50 -7.38 -6.48 -8.74
C THR A 50 -6.65 -5.73 -7.64
N PHE A 51 -7.31 -4.77 -7.01
CA PHE A 51 -6.69 -3.93 -5.99
C PHE A 51 -7.41 -4.09 -4.67
N LEU A 52 -6.64 -4.31 -3.61
CA LEU A 52 -7.04 -4.16 -2.22
C LEU A 52 -6.17 -3.07 -1.63
N HIS A 53 -6.74 -2.24 -0.74
CA HIS A 53 -5.97 -1.18 -0.12
C HIS A 53 -6.36 -0.95 1.34
N ALA A 54 -5.35 -0.61 2.14
CA ALA A 54 -5.50 0.00 3.45
C ALA A 54 -4.77 1.34 3.41
N MET A 55 -5.53 2.39 3.16
CA MET A 55 -5.04 3.77 3.02
C MET A 55 -6.02 4.75 3.66
N GLY A 56 -5.58 5.97 3.91
CA GLY A 56 -6.41 7.02 4.51
C GLY A 56 -5.56 8.16 5.08
N PRO A 57 -6.08 9.39 5.12
CA PRO A 57 -5.39 10.51 5.73
C PRO A 57 -5.00 10.23 7.19
N GLY A 58 -3.72 10.40 7.53
CA GLY A 58 -3.19 10.16 8.87
C GLY A 58 -3.24 8.68 9.31
N ARG A 59 -3.55 7.73 8.42
CA ARG A 59 -3.62 6.32 8.82
C ARG A 59 -2.25 5.83 9.32
N GLY A 60 -2.25 5.11 10.45
CA GLY A 60 -1.10 4.43 11.01
C GLY A 60 -1.04 2.94 10.66
N TYR A 61 0.14 2.36 10.78
CA TYR A 61 0.38 0.92 10.67
C TYR A 61 -0.01 0.17 11.95
N VAL A 62 0.25 0.75 13.12
CA VAL A 62 0.11 0.12 14.45
C VAL A 62 -1.01 0.77 15.27
N SER A 63 -1.03 2.10 15.29
CA SER A 63 -2.03 2.87 16.04
C SER A 63 -3.25 3.19 15.18
N PRO A 64 -4.46 3.28 15.76
CA PRO A 64 -5.54 4.03 15.12
C PRO A 64 -5.03 5.42 14.77
N GLY A 65 -5.28 5.83 13.53
CA GLY A 65 -4.83 7.10 12.99
C GLY A 65 -5.96 7.79 12.23
N GLY A 66 -5.71 9.00 11.78
CA GLY A 66 -6.77 9.83 11.20
C GLY A 66 -6.50 11.32 11.38
N ILE A 67 -7.21 12.14 10.59
CA ILE A 67 -7.21 13.59 10.71
C ILE A 67 -8.63 14.14 10.54
N LEU A 68 -8.91 15.31 11.11
CA LEU A 68 -10.14 16.10 10.86
C LEU A 68 -11.44 15.27 10.90
N ASN A 69 -11.60 14.47 11.96
CA ASN A 69 -12.73 13.56 12.25
C ASN A 69 -12.77 12.24 11.47
N ALA A 70 -11.85 12.00 10.55
CA ALA A 70 -11.66 10.66 10.01
C ALA A 70 -10.87 9.81 11.02
N SER A 71 -11.31 8.59 11.28
CA SER A 71 -10.57 7.61 12.07
C SER A 71 -10.48 6.31 11.29
N TYR A 72 -9.27 5.75 11.25
CA TYR A 72 -8.94 4.53 10.53
C TYR A 72 -8.36 3.52 11.50
N SER A 73 -8.84 2.28 11.41
CA SER A 73 -8.16 1.16 12.05
C SER A 73 -6.72 1.06 11.54
N PRO A 74 -5.76 0.73 12.41
CA PRO A 74 -4.39 0.48 12.01
C PRO A 74 -4.32 -0.52 10.86
N ILE A 75 -3.33 -0.41 9.98
CA ILE A 75 -3.17 -1.35 8.85
C ILE A 75 -3.09 -2.80 9.34
N ILE A 76 -2.39 -3.07 10.45
CA ILE A 76 -2.32 -4.44 11.02
C ILE A 76 -3.70 -5.01 11.38
N ASN A 77 -4.65 -4.16 11.77
CA ASN A 77 -5.96 -4.54 12.28
C ASN A 77 -7.11 -4.15 11.33
N SER A 78 -6.80 -3.90 10.05
CA SER A 78 -7.82 -3.42 9.10
C SER A 78 -8.58 -4.51 8.37
N GLY A 79 -8.31 -5.79 8.66
CA GLY A 79 -8.83 -6.93 7.90
C GLY A 79 -8.26 -7.08 6.49
N ILE A 80 -7.29 -6.24 6.08
CA ILE A 80 -6.77 -6.23 4.70
C ILE A 80 -6.09 -7.54 4.32
N PHE A 81 -5.36 -8.16 5.25
CA PHE A 81 -4.67 -9.41 5.02
C PHE A 81 -5.63 -10.60 4.91
N GLU A 82 -6.73 -10.58 5.67
CA GLU A 82 -7.79 -11.58 5.54
C GLU A 82 -8.51 -11.41 4.20
N ALA A 83 -8.86 -10.18 3.84
CA ALA A 83 -9.43 -9.87 2.53
C ALA A 83 -8.50 -10.34 1.40
N ALA A 84 -7.18 -10.16 1.53
CA ALA A 84 -6.21 -10.63 0.55
C ALA A 84 -6.17 -12.15 0.44
N ARG A 85 -6.16 -12.87 1.58
CA ARG A 85 -6.24 -14.35 1.59
C ARG A 85 -7.51 -14.86 0.93
N ASN A 86 -8.65 -14.24 1.22
CA ASN A 86 -9.95 -14.63 0.67
C ASN A 86 -10.09 -14.29 -0.82
N LYS A 87 -9.41 -13.23 -1.28
CA LYS A 87 -9.44 -12.79 -2.68
C LYS A 87 -8.44 -13.52 -3.57
N LYS A 88 -7.31 -13.98 -3.02
CA LYS A 88 -6.25 -14.65 -3.77
C LYS A 88 -6.79 -15.91 -4.45
N ILE A 89 -6.58 -16.01 -5.77
CA ILE A 89 -6.89 -17.24 -6.51
C ILE A 89 -5.63 -18.11 -6.70
N LYS A 90 -5.82 -19.38 -7.04
CA LYS A 90 -4.71 -20.33 -7.22
C LYS A 90 -3.76 -19.87 -8.33
N LYS A 91 -2.45 -19.87 -8.07
CA LYS A 91 -1.39 -19.39 -8.99
C LYS A 91 -1.56 -17.93 -9.41
N GLN A 92 -2.20 -17.09 -8.60
CA GLN A 92 -2.26 -15.65 -8.82
C GLN A 92 -0.95 -14.99 -8.42
N LYS A 93 -0.43 -14.06 -9.22
CA LYS A 93 0.66 -13.19 -8.78
C LYS A 93 0.10 -12.17 -7.80
N VAL A 94 0.72 -12.07 -6.62
CA VAL A 94 0.39 -11.06 -5.61
C VAL A 94 1.57 -10.09 -5.47
N ILE A 95 1.27 -8.79 -5.43
CA ILE A 95 2.24 -7.71 -5.25
C ILE A 95 1.73 -6.79 -4.14
N ALA A 96 2.55 -6.51 -3.13
CA ALA A 96 2.26 -5.54 -2.10
C ALA A 96 3.11 -4.29 -2.29
N LEU A 97 2.49 -3.11 -2.19
CA LEU A 97 3.17 -1.84 -2.02
C LEU A 97 2.99 -1.39 -0.57
N ILE A 98 4.10 -1.09 0.10
CA ILE A 98 4.14 -0.54 1.45
C ILE A 98 4.78 0.84 1.35
N THR A 99 4.02 1.87 1.70
CA THR A 99 4.46 3.27 1.67
C THR A 99 3.96 4.01 2.89
N ASP A 100 4.37 5.27 3.04
CA ASP A 100 3.92 6.17 4.11
C ASP A 100 4.22 5.60 5.50
N ILE A 101 5.35 4.89 5.61
CA ILE A 101 5.87 4.40 6.88
C ILE A 101 6.26 5.62 7.74
N GLY A 102 5.94 5.57 9.03
CA GLY A 102 6.31 6.60 9.99
C GLY A 102 5.17 7.51 10.42
N ASN A 103 3.97 7.41 9.82
CA ASN A 103 2.79 8.14 10.32
C ASN A 103 2.51 7.87 11.81
N ASP A 104 2.81 6.66 12.30
CA ASP A 104 2.67 6.26 13.70
C ASP A 104 3.54 7.08 14.68
N ILE A 105 4.60 7.74 14.20
CA ILE A 105 5.43 8.65 15.02
C ILE A 105 4.58 9.80 15.55
N MET A 106 3.64 10.32 14.75
CA MET A 106 2.67 11.35 15.16
C MET A 106 1.72 10.86 16.26
N TYR A 107 1.63 9.55 16.47
CA TYR A 107 0.78 8.93 17.49
C TYR A 107 1.59 8.39 18.68
N ASN A 108 2.81 8.90 18.90
CA ASN A 108 3.72 8.52 19.98
C ASN A 108 4.09 7.03 19.98
N ILE A 109 4.07 6.40 18.81
CA ILE A 109 4.57 5.03 18.65
C ILE A 109 6.07 5.08 18.45
N SER A 110 6.81 4.28 19.23
CA SER A 110 8.26 4.21 19.11
C SER A 110 8.67 3.60 17.77
N PRO A 111 9.83 4.02 17.21
CA PRO A 111 10.39 3.41 16.01
C PRO A 111 10.49 1.88 16.09
N ASP A 112 10.91 1.34 17.24
CA ASP A 112 10.99 -0.12 17.46
C ASP A 112 9.65 -0.82 17.25
N LYS A 113 8.55 -0.25 17.78
CA LYS A 113 7.20 -0.81 17.57
C LYS A 113 6.75 -0.74 16.11
N ILE A 114 7.16 0.30 15.39
CA ILE A 114 6.88 0.42 13.96
C ILE A 114 7.65 -0.66 13.20
N ILE A 115 8.93 -0.88 13.52
CA ILE A 115 9.77 -1.91 12.92
C ILE A 115 9.20 -3.31 13.20
N ASP A 116 8.85 -3.61 14.45
CA ASP A 116 8.24 -4.89 14.83
C ASP A 116 6.94 -5.16 14.06
N SER A 117 6.11 -4.12 13.88
CA SER A 117 4.89 -4.22 13.08
C SER A 117 5.18 -4.47 11.60
N LEU A 118 6.18 -3.81 11.02
CA LEU A 118 6.58 -4.07 9.64
C LEU A 118 7.07 -5.50 9.47
N GLN A 119 7.87 -6.02 10.40
CA GLN A 119 8.28 -7.43 10.41
C GLN A 119 7.07 -8.36 10.45
N HIS A 120 6.08 -8.06 11.31
CA HIS A 120 4.83 -8.82 11.34
C HIS A 120 4.10 -8.78 10.00
N ILE A 121 3.99 -7.62 9.37
CA ILE A 121 3.35 -7.46 8.06
C ILE A 121 4.10 -8.26 6.99
N PHE A 122 5.43 -8.23 6.97
CA PHE A 122 6.21 -9.01 6.01
C PHE A 122 5.96 -10.50 6.18
N ASN A 123 5.97 -10.99 7.43
CA ASN A 123 5.67 -12.40 7.72
C ASN A 123 4.27 -12.79 7.23
N VAL A 124 3.26 -11.94 7.46
CA VAL A 124 1.89 -12.19 6.96
C VAL A 124 1.84 -12.18 5.44
N LEU A 125 2.51 -11.23 4.77
CA LEU A 125 2.55 -11.15 3.30
C LEU A 125 3.29 -12.33 2.66
N ASP A 126 4.30 -12.87 3.34
CA ASP A 126 5.03 -14.07 2.94
C ASP A 126 4.10 -15.30 2.92
N THR A 127 3.22 -15.45 3.92
CA THR A 127 2.17 -16.51 3.88
C THR A 127 1.21 -16.40 2.70
N ILE A 128 1.15 -15.22 2.05
CA ILE A 128 0.32 -14.95 0.87
C ILE A 128 1.15 -15.08 -0.42
N GLU A 129 2.43 -15.45 -0.35
CA GLU A 129 3.39 -15.55 -1.46
C GLU A 129 3.48 -14.22 -2.24
N THR A 130 3.63 -13.12 -1.51
CA THR A 130 3.56 -11.77 -2.07
C THR A 130 4.92 -11.23 -2.46
N ASN A 131 5.04 -10.59 -3.63
CA ASN A 131 6.20 -9.76 -3.96
C ASN A 131 6.06 -8.39 -3.30
N ILE A 132 6.98 -8.01 -2.41
CA ILE A 132 6.86 -6.80 -1.61
C ILE A 132 7.71 -5.68 -2.23
N VAL A 133 7.10 -4.51 -2.40
CA VAL A 133 7.75 -3.26 -2.79
C VAL A 133 7.54 -2.25 -1.65
N ILE A 134 8.62 -1.61 -1.21
CA ILE A 134 8.59 -0.68 -0.08
C ILE A 134 9.19 0.66 -0.52
N THR A 135 8.56 1.76 -0.12
CA THR A 135 9.18 3.09 -0.19
C THR A 135 9.79 3.42 1.18
N SER A 136 11.01 3.94 1.17
CA SER A 136 11.72 4.38 2.38
C SER A 136 10.98 5.54 3.04
N ILE A 137 11.15 5.68 4.36
CA ILE A 137 10.81 6.93 5.06
C ILE A 137 11.69 8.04 4.46
N PRO A 138 11.12 9.19 4.03
CA PRO A 138 11.95 10.31 3.59
C PRO A 138 12.84 10.75 4.75
N VAL A 139 14.16 10.63 4.58
CA VAL A 139 15.16 10.91 5.63
C VAL A 139 15.24 12.42 5.94
N ASP A 140 14.79 13.28 5.01
CA ASP A 140 14.87 14.74 5.14
C ASP A 140 13.72 15.38 5.95
N LEU A 141 12.79 14.58 6.50
CA LEU A 141 11.63 15.13 7.23
C LEU A 141 12.04 15.96 8.47
N GLU A 142 13.15 15.63 9.11
CA GLU A 142 13.71 16.39 10.25
C GLU A 142 14.21 17.77 9.84
N ASN A 143 14.68 17.93 8.60
CA ASN A 143 15.14 19.21 8.05
C ASN A 143 13.98 20.05 7.49
N ASP A 144 12.88 19.40 7.10
CA ASP A 144 11.75 20.03 6.39
C ASP A 144 10.60 20.47 7.32
N ILE A 145 10.56 20.01 8.57
CA ILE A 145 9.48 20.30 9.52
C ILE A 145 10.05 20.80 10.85
N SER A 146 9.65 22.02 11.23
CA SER A 146 10.00 22.58 12.55
C SER A 146 9.26 21.86 13.69
N GLU A 147 9.83 21.87 14.89
CA GLU A 147 9.22 21.28 16.10
C GLU A 147 7.78 21.79 16.33
N PHE A 148 7.54 23.08 16.10
CA PHE A 148 6.21 23.68 16.21
C PHE A 148 5.21 23.10 15.20
N GLN A 149 5.61 22.93 13.95
CA GLN A 149 4.76 22.31 12.92
C GLN A 149 4.46 20.85 13.26
N PHE A 150 5.45 20.12 13.77
CA PHE A 150 5.26 18.75 14.26
C PHE A 150 4.24 18.70 15.40
N GLN A 151 4.38 19.57 16.41
CA GLN A 151 3.45 19.65 17.55
C GLN A 151 2.03 20.03 17.13
N ILE A 152 1.85 20.86 16.10
CA ILE A 152 0.52 21.16 15.53
C ILE A 152 -0.08 19.90 14.88
N LEU A 153 0.72 19.18 14.08
CA LEU A 153 0.25 17.98 13.38
C LEU A 153 -0.06 16.81 14.33
N GLN A 154 0.50 16.82 15.54
CA GLN A 154 0.30 15.80 16.56
C GLN A 154 -1.03 15.96 17.34
N LYS A 155 -1.61 17.17 17.35
CA LYS A 155 -2.84 17.50 18.09
C LYS A 155 -4.10 17.24 17.27
#